data_AF-A0A660NS80-F1
#
_entry.id   AF-A0A660NS80-F1
#
_cell.length_a   1.000
_cell.length_b   1.000
_cell.length_c   1.000
_cell.angle_alpha   90.00
_cell.angle_beta   90.00
_cell.angle_gamma   90.00
#
_symmetry.space_group_name_H-M   'P 1'
#
loop_
_entity.id
_entity.type
_entity.pdbx_description
1 polymer ?
#
loop_
_entity_poly.entity_id
_entity_poly.type
_entity_poly.pdbx_seq_one_letter_code
_entity_poly.pdbx_strand_id
1 'polypeptide(L)'
;MTKNINGKGQQHLNPFFGLYNTPHETIPFDKITLADYEEAMLEGIRREDEQIEKTINDPEEPTFENTLIREDEVKGRKHYYDLLSRVESAFFNMLSAETNDEMDALAQKMNPILTKHANDISLNPKLFERIKAVYNNHRELTPEENKLLEESYDGFVRSGALLNETDKEKLRKLTEEASMLALKFSQNVLKENKAYKLH
;
A
#
# COMPACT_ATOMS: atom_id res chain seq x y z
N MET A 1 0.00 -19.65 -1.62
CA MET A 1 -1.28 -20.00 -0.98
C MET A 1 -0.97 -20.65 0.35
N THR A 2 -0.94 -19.86 1.41
CA THR A 2 -0.68 -20.35 2.76
C THR A 2 -2.01 -20.85 3.31
N LYS A 3 -2.06 -22.12 3.74
CA LYS A 3 -3.31 -22.78 4.14
C LYS A 3 -3.60 -22.45 5.61
N ASN A 4 -4.45 -21.45 5.86
CA ASN A 4 -5.03 -21.27 7.20
C ASN A 4 -6.24 -22.21 7.36
N ILE A 5 -6.08 -23.22 8.20
CA ILE A 5 -7.15 -24.17 8.55
C ILE A 5 -7.76 -23.66 9.84
N ASN A 6 -9.04 -23.30 9.82
CA ASN A 6 -9.77 -22.91 11.02
C ASN A 6 -10.24 -24.15 11.81
N GLY A 7 -10.61 -23.97 13.08
CA GLY A 7 -10.91 -25.03 14.05
C GLY A 7 -12.07 -25.99 13.71
N LYS A 8 -12.63 -25.90 12.49
CA LYS A 8 -13.68 -26.79 11.95
C LYS A 8 -13.22 -27.59 10.72
N GLY A 9 -11.95 -27.52 10.33
CA GLY A 9 -11.42 -28.29 9.19
C GLY A 9 -11.90 -27.80 7.82
N GLN A 10 -12.44 -26.57 7.72
CA GLN A 10 -12.75 -25.93 6.45
C GLN A 10 -11.57 -25.06 6.00
N GLN A 11 -11.35 -25.03 4.69
CA GLN A 11 -10.33 -24.19 4.08
C GLN A 11 -10.80 -22.72 4.19
N HIS A 12 -10.17 -21.94 5.06
CA HIS A 12 -10.42 -20.50 5.13
C HIS A 12 -9.73 -19.83 3.96
N LEU A 13 -10.52 -19.30 3.03
CA LEU A 13 -10.00 -18.52 1.90
C LEU A 13 -9.98 -17.06 2.32
N ASN A 14 -8.81 -16.43 2.27
CA ASN A 14 -8.65 -15.02 2.58
C ASN A 14 -9.58 -14.18 1.67
N PRO A 15 -10.55 -13.42 2.24
CA PRO A 15 -11.54 -12.69 1.46
C PRO A 15 -10.91 -11.70 0.47
N PHE A 16 -9.76 -11.10 0.82
CA PHE A 16 -9.07 -10.11 -0.01
C PHE A 16 -8.50 -10.69 -1.32
N PHE A 17 -8.46 -12.01 -1.51
CA PHE A 17 -7.94 -12.60 -2.76
C PHE A 17 -9.00 -12.88 -3.81
N GLY A 18 -10.28 -12.72 -3.46
CA GLY A 18 -11.40 -12.95 -4.36
C GLY A 18 -12.13 -11.66 -4.79
N LEU A 19 -13.12 -11.85 -5.65
CA LEU A 19 -14.14 -10.83 -5.93
C LEU A 19 -15.16 -10.80 -4.78
N TYR A 20 -15.72 -9.63 -4.53
CA TYR A 20 -16.77 -9.46 -3.53
C TYR A 20 -18.15 -9.56 -4.19
N ASN A 21 -19.02 -10.41 -3.63
CA ASN A 21 -20.41 -10.53 -4.05
C ASN A 21 -21.34 -9.62 -3.23
N THR A 22 -20.83 -8.45 -2.84
CA THR A 22 -21.53 -7.43 -2.06
C THR A 22 -22.01 -6.31 -2.99
N PRO A 23 -23.04 -5.52 -2.60
CA PRO A 23 -23.41 -4.33 -3.36
C PRO A 23 -22.22 -3.40 -3.51
N HIS A 24 -21.99 -2.93 -4.74
CA HIS A 24 -20.88 -2.06 -5.11
C HIS A 24 -19.47 -2.60 -4.81
N GLU A 25 -19.31 -3.92 -4.72
CA GLU A 25 -18.03 -4.56 -4.36
C GLU A 25 -17.45 -4.00 -3.04
N THR A 26 -18.32 -3.76 -2.06
CA THR A 26 -17.92 -3.34 -0.72
C THR A 26 -17.19 -4.44 0.05
N ILE A 27 -16.27 -4.06 0.93
CA ILE A 27 -15.48 -5.01 1.74
C ILE A 27 -16.42 -5.86 2.62
N PRO A 28 -16.34 -7.21 2.57
CA PRO A 28 -17.16 -8.08 3.41
C PRO A 28 -16.55 -8.20 4.82
N PHE A 29 -16.68 -7.13 5.62
CA PHE A 29 -16.09 -7.04 6.97
C PHE A 29 -16.50 -8.21 7.89
N ASP A 30 -17.70 -8.77 7.70
CA ASP A 30 -18.22 -9.92 8.45
C ASP A 30 -17.44 -11.23 8.23
N LYS A 31 -16.62 -11.30 7.17
CA LYS A 31 -15.85 -12.50 6.79
C LYS A 31 -14.35 -12.37 7.03
N ILE A 32 -13.89 -11.19 7.41
CA ILE A 32 -12.46 -10.88 7.55
C ILE A 32 -12.02 -11.18 8.98
N THR A 33 -10.92 -11.91 9.11
CA THR A 33 -10.25 -12.18 10.38
C THR A 33 -8.93 -11.41 10.46
N LEU A 34 -8.36 -11.31 11.67
CA LEU A 34 -7.06 -10.64 11.85
C LEU A 34 -5.94 -11.26 11.00
N ALA A 35 -5.94 -12.59 10.86
CA ALA A 35 -4.96 -13.32 10.05
C ALA A 35 -5.07 -12.98 8.55
N ASP A 36 -6.27 -12.62 8.08
CA ASP A 36 -6.48 -12.25 6.68
C ASP A 36 -5.79 -10.93 6.34
N TYR A 37 -5.79 -9.96 7.26
CA TYR A 37 -5.11 -8.68 7.06
C TYR A 37 -3.61 -8.87 6.87
N GLU A 38 -2.95 -9.60 7.77
CA GLU A 38 -1.51 -9.80 7.68
C GLU A 38 -1.12 -10.53 6.38
N GLU A 39 -1.80 -11.63 6.08
CA GLU A 39 -1.52 -12.41 4.87
C GLU A 39 -1.73 -11.56 3.60
N ALA A 40 -2.82 -10.78 3.54
CA ALA A 40 -3.13 -9.98 2.38
C ALA A 40 -2.21 -8.76 2.22
N MET A 41 -1.73 -8.15 3.31
CA MET A 41 -0.73 -7.08 3.25
C MET A 41 0.60 -7.60 2.71
N LEU A 42 1.09 -8.73 3.25
CA LEU A 42 2.35 -9.31 2.79
C LEU A 42 2.28 -9.78 1.33
N GLU A 43 1.15 -10.37 0.92
CA GLU A 43 0.92 -10.72 -0.48
C GLU A 43 0.75 -9.48 -1.37
N GLY A 44 0.16 -8.39 -0.86
CA GLY A 44 0.05 -7.10 -1.53
C GLY A 44 1.42 -6.51 -1.86
N ILE A 45 2.28 -6.38 -0.84
CA ILE A 45 3.68 -5.97 -0.99
C ILE A 45 4.39 -6.81 -2.06
N ARG A 46 4.30 -8.14 -1.95
CA ARG A 46 4.95 -9.07 -2.88
C ARG A 46 4.49 -8.85 -4.33
N ARG A 47 3.20 -8.59 -4.55
CA ARG A 47 2.63 -8.32 -5.89
C ARG A 47 3.07 -6.97 -6.43
N GLU A 48 3.09 -5.92 -5.59
CA GLU A 48 3.58 -4.61 -6.01
C GLU A 48 5.06 -4.64 -6.37
N ASP A 49 5.89 -5.32 -5.56
CA ASP A 49 7.32 -5.53 -5.87
C ASP A 49 7.51 -6.21 -7.23
N GLU A 50 6.73 -7.25 -7.53
CA GLU A 50 6.74 -7.91 -8.84
C GLU A 50 6.38 -6.96 -9.98
N GLN A 51 5.40 -6.07 -9.78
CA GLN A 51 5.00 -5.11 -10.80
C GLN A 51 6.06 -4.03 -11.01
N ILE A 52 6.66 -3.53 -9.92
CA ILE A 52 7.75 -2.56 -9.99
C ILE A 52 8.94 -3.16 -10.70
N GLU A 53 9.33 -4.39 -10.38
CA GLU A 53 10.43 -5.09 -11.06
C GLU A 53 10.16 -5.25 -12.57
N LYS A 54 8.92 -5.53 -12.97
CA LYS A 54 8.55 -5.54 -14.39
C LYS A 54 8.70 -4.17 -15.03
N THR A 55 8.22 -3.11 -14.37
CA THR A 55 8.31 -1.74 -14.88
C THR A 55 9.75 -1.27 -15.01
N ILE A 56 10.59 -1.45 -13.98
CA ILE A 56 11.97 -0.93 -13.99
C ILE A 56 12.92 -1.71 -14.90
N ASN A 57 12.59 -2.97 -15.21
CA ASN A 57 13.38 -3.83 -16.10
C ASN A 57 12.76 -3.98 -17.49
N ASP A 58 11.71 -3.22 -17.82
CA ASP A 58 11.13 -3.20 -19.17
C ASP A 58 12.16 -2.63 -20.17
N PRO A 59 12.59 -3.41 -21.19
CA PRO A 59 13.57 -2.96 -22.16
C PRO A 59 13.02 -1.92 -23.14
N GLU A 60 11.70 -1.75 -23.23
CA GLU A 60 11.09 -0.73 -24.07
C GLU A 60 11.28 0.68 -23.49
N GLU A 61 11.33 1.68 -24.38
CA GLU A 61 11.38 3.07 -23.97
C GLU A 61 10.19 3.41 -23.05
N PRO A 62 10.39 4.22 -21.98
CA PRO A 62 9.30 4.57 -21.08
C PRO A 62 8.16 5.30 -21.81
N THR A 63 6.95 4.77 -21.68
CA THR A 63 5.71 5.39 -22.14
C THR A 63 4.75 5.54 -20.97
N PHE A 64 3.70 6.35 -21.17
CA PHE A 64 2.63 6.48 -20.18
C PHE A 64 2.02 5.10 -19.83
N GLU A 65 1.81 4.26 -20.84
CA GLU A 65 1.19 2.95 -20.71
C GLU A 65 2.08 1.94 -19.99
N ASN A 66 3.38 1.88 -20.31
CA ASN A 66 4.27 0.86 -19.72
C ASN A 66 4.86 1.28 -18.37
N THR A 67 4.67 2.53 -17.95
CA THR A 67 5.25 3.10 -16.71
C THR A 67 4.20 3.58 -15.71
N LEU A 68 3.21 4.39 -16.10
CA LEU A 68 2.24 4.99 -15.16
C LEU A 68 1.00 4.12 -14.96
N ILE A 69 0.48 3.53 -16.05
CA ILE A 69 -0.75 2.74 -16.02
C ILE A 69 -0.53 1.29 -16.47
N ARG A 70 0.65 0.74 -16.16
CA ARG A 70 1.00 -0.63 -16.54
C ARG A 70 -0.04 -1.61 -16.01
N GLU A 71 -0.74 -2.29 -16.92
CA GLU A 71 -1.74 -3.28 -16.53
C GLU A 71 -1.07 -4.59 -16.05
N ASP A 72 -1.65 -5.21 -15.01
CA ASP A 72 -1.27 -6.57 -14.62
C ASP A 72 -1.80 -7.55 -15.69
N GLU A 73 -0.87 -8.30 -16.30
CA GLU A 73 -1.19 -9.34 -17.29
C GLU A 73 -2.03 -10.49 -16.72
N VAL A 74 -2.06 -10.66 -15.39
CA VAL A 74 -2.80 -11.74 -14.73
C VAL A 74 -4.29 -11.39 -14.65
N LYS A 75 -5.09 -12.10 -15.43
CA LYS A 75 -6.57 -12.00 -15.42
C LYS A 75 -7.12 -12.14 -14.00
N GLY A 76 -8.07 -11.26 -13.65
CA GLY A 76 -8.74 -11.26 -12.34
C GLY A 76 -8.01 -10.49 -11.25
N ARG A 77 -6.82 -9.91 -11.52
CA ARG A 77 -6.16 -8.95 -10.61
C ARG A 77 -6.53 -7.50 -10.89
N LYS A 78 -7.26 -7.22 -11.98
CA LYS A 78 -7.81 -5.90 -12.28
C LYS A 78 -8.93 -5.59 -11.30
N HIS A 79 -8.63 -4.72 -10.36
CA HIS A 79 -9.55 -4.17 -9.38
C HIS A 79 -9.45 -2.64 -9.38
N TYR A 80 -10.47 -1.97 -8.85
CA TYR A 80 -10.45 -0.51 -8.71
C TYR A 80 -9.26 -0.02 -7.84
N TYR A 81 -8.82 -0.84 -6.89
CA TYR A 81 -7.60 -0.67 -6.09
C TYR A 81 -6.75 -1.93 -6.17
N ASP A 82 -5.42 -1.81 -6.10
CA ASP A 82 -4.56 -2.98 -5.90
C ASP A 82 -4.86 -3.69 -4.56
N LEU A 83 -4.27 -4.87 -4.39
CA LEU A 83 -4.49 -5.69 -3.20
C LEU A 83 -4.05 -4.99 -1.91
N LEU A 84 -2.90 -4.31 -1.94
CA LEU A 84 -2.30 -3.70 -0.75
C LEU A 84 -3.14 -2.50 -0.28
N SER A 85 -3.46 -1.60 -1.20
CA SER A 85 -4.35 -0.46 -0.98
C SER A 85 -5.72 -0.90 -0.43
N ARG A 86 -6.29 -1.99 -0.96
CA ARG A 86 -7.57 -2.53 -0.48
C ARG A 86 -7.50 -3.07 0.95
N VAL A 87 -6.47 -3.85 1.29
CA VAL A 87 -6.33 -4.40 2.64
C VAL A 87 -5.95 -3.32 3.65
N GLU A 88 -5.09 -2.37 3.29
CA GLU A 88 -4.73 -1.24 4.14
C GLU A 88 -5.94 -0.35 4.44
N SER A 89 -6.73 -0.01 3.41
CA SER A 89 -7.94 0.79 3.58
C SER A 89 -8.91 0.12 4.57
N ALA A 90 -9.10 -1.19 4.44
CA ALA A 90 -9.95 -1.96 5.34
C ALA A 90 -9.39 -2.03 6.77
N PHE A 91 -8.08 -2.29 6.89
CA PHE A 91 -7.42 -2.45 8.18
C PHE A 91 -7.38 -1.14 8.97
N PHE A 92 -6.93 -0.05 8.36
CA PHE A 92 -6.81 1.24 9.04
C PHE A 92 -8.18 1.88 9.31
N ASN A 93 -9.20 1.59 8.51
CA ASN A 93 -10.58 1.94 8.85
C ASN A 93 -11.03 1.26 10.15
N MET A 94 -10.85 -0.06 10.25
CA MET A 94 -11.22 -0.82 11.46
C MET A 94 -10.33 -0.46 12.66
N LEU A 95 -9.04 -0.20 12.45
CA LEU A 95 -8.13 0.26 13.49
C LEU A 95 -8.57 1.62 14.07
N SER A 96 -9.17 2.48 13.25
CA SER A 96 -9.71 3.77 13.70
C SER A 96 -11.07 3.61 14.40
N ALA A 97 -11.96 2.80 13.83
CA ALA A 97 -13.35 2.72 14.25
C ALA A 97 -13.61 1.73 15.40
N GLU A 98 -12.94 0.58 15.40
CA GLU A 98 -13.26 -0.58 16.25
C GLU A 98 -12.00 -1.38 16.65
N THR A 99 -10.91 -0.70 17.00
CA THR A 99 -9.67 -1.39 17.40
C THR A 99 -9.78 -2.14 18.73
N ASN A 100 -8.94 -3.16 18.84
CA ASN A 100 -8.68 -3.97 20.02
C ASN A 100 -7.17 -4.24 20.14
N ASP A 101 -6.76 -4.91 21.23
CA ASP A 101 -5.33 -5.16 21.51
C ASP A 101 -4.63 -5.98 20.42
N GLU A 102 -5.34 -6.89 19.76
CA GLU A 102 -4.76 -7.71 18.68
C GLU A 102 -4.56 -6.89 17.40
N MET A 103 -5.50 -5.99 17.07
CA MET A 103 -5.35 -5.03 15.96
C MET A 103 -4.22 -4.03 16.22
N ASP A 104 -4.11 -3.52 17.44
CA ASP A 104 -3.01 -2.64 17.85
C ASP A 104 -1.65 -3.34 17.71
N ALA A 105 -1.56 -4.61 18.10
CA ALA A 105 -0.35 -5.41 17.96
C ALA A 105 -0.02 -5.68 16.48
N LEU A 106 -1.01 -5.99 15.66
CA LEU A 106 -0.80 -6.16 14.22
C LEU A 106 -0.34 -4.85 13.57
N ALA A 107 -0.92 -3.70 13.95
CA ALA A 107 -0.48 -2.41 13.45
C ALA A 107 0.98 -2.12 13.83
N GLN A 108 1.39 -2.40 15.07
CA GLN A 108 2.79 -2.24 15.50
C GLN A 108 3.76 -3.13 14.70
N LYS A 109 3.32 -4.34 14.33
CA LYS A 109 4.09 -5.27 13.51
C LYS A 109 4.19 -4.82 12.05
N MET A 110 3.07 -4.41 11.46
CA MET A 110 2.99 -4.13 10.03
C MET A 110 3.45 -2.73 9.66
N ASN A 111 3.26 -1.73 10.53
CA ASN A 111 3.57 -0.33 10.21
C ASN A 111 5.03 -0.09 9.76
N PRO A 112 6.06 -0.67 10.40
CA PRO A 112 7.44 -0.59 9.90
C PRO A 112 7.62 -1.21 8.50
N ILE A 113 6.97 -2.36 8.27
CA ILE A 113 7.08 -3.10 7.00
C ILE A 113 6.45 -2.29 5.86
N LEU A 114 5.25 -1.76 6.09
CA LEU A 114 4.52 -0.91 5.12
C LEU A 114 5.28 0.40 4.85
N THR A 115 5.84 1.02 5.89
CA THR A 115 6.62 2.26 5.74
C THR A 115 7.89 2.02 4.94
N LYS A 116 8.60 0.92 5.21
CA LYS A 116 9.77 0.52 4.44
C LYS A 116 9.40 0.30 2.97
N HIS A 117 8.31 -0.43 2.71
CA HIS A 117 7.81 -0.67 1.35
C HIS A 117 7.51 0.64 0.62
N ALA A 118 6.75 1.56 1.23
CA ALA A 118 6.44 2.86 0.64
C ALA A 118 7.71 3.70 0.35
N ASN A 119 8.71 3.66 1.24
CA ASN A 119 10.02 4.27 1.01
C ASN A 119 10.76 3.61 -0.17
N ASP A 120 10.72 2.27 -0.27
CA ASP A 120 11.35 1.51 -1.36
C ASP A 120 10.79 1.88 -2.71
N ILE A 121 9.48 2.11 -2.82
CA ILE A 121 8.82 2.56 -4.05
C ILE A 121 9.19 4.02 -4.37
N SER A 122 8.88 4.93 -3.45
CA SER A 122 8.96 6.38 -3.69
C SER A 122 10.39 6.90 -3.89
N LEU A 123 11.38 6.21 -3.33
CA LEU A 123 12.80 6.54 -3.47
C LEU A 123 13.53 5.66 -4.50
N ASN A 124 12.82 4.77 -5.22
CA ASN A 124 13.42 3.92 -6.23
C ASN A 124 13.95 4.77 -7.41
N PRO A 125 15.29 4.84 -7.62
CA PRO A 125 15.85 5.70 -8.65
C PRO A 125 15.47 5.24 -10.05
N LYS A 126 15.40 3.93 -10.31
CA LYS A 126 15.06 3.40 -11.64
C LYS A 126 13.61 3.71 -12.00
N LEU A 127 12.70 3.54 -11.05
CA LEU A 127 11.29 3.86 -11.27
C LEU A 127 11.10 5.35 -11.54
N PHE A 128 11.74 6.20 -10.73
CA PHE A 128 11.67 7.65 -10.92
C PHE A 128 12.25 8.10 -12.27
N GLU A 129 13.38 7.54 -12.70
CA GLU A 129 13.95 7.87 -14.01
C GLU A 129 13.00 7.50 -15.17
N ARG A 130 12.26 6.38 -15.08
CA ARG A 130 11.22 6.06 -16.07
C ARG A 130 10.08 7.07 -16.05
N ILE A 131 9.56 7.41 -14.87
CA ILE A 131 8.48 8.41 -14.73
C ILE A 131 8.92 9.76 -15.28
N LYS A 132 10.15 10.19 -14.95
CA LYS A 132 10.75 11.43 -15.44
C LYS A 132 10.95 11.43 -16.95
N ALA A 133 11.32 10.30 -17.54
CA ALA A 133 11.43 10.18 -19.00
C ALA A 133 10.06 10.41 -19.68
N VAL A 134 8.99 9.80 -19.15
CA VAL A 134 7.62 10.03 -19.63
C VAL A 134 7.20 11.48 -19.40
N TYR A 135 7.48 12.05 -18.24
CA TYR A 135 7.18 13.45 -17.91
C TYR A 135 7.81 14.43 -18.91
N ASN A 136 9.06 14.18 -19.32
CA ASN A 136 9.76 15.03 -20.27
C ASN A 136 9.34 14.80 -21.73
N ASN A 137 8.92 13.58 -22.06
CA ASN A 137 8.58 13.18 -23.43
C ASN A 137 7.46 12.14 -23.43
N HIS A 138 6.29 12.54 -23.88
CA HIS A 138 5.12 11.68 -24.00
C HIS A 138 4.35 12.00 -25.29
N ARG A 139 3.50 11.06 -25.72
CA ARG A 139 2.50 11.31 -26.78
C ARG A 139 1.53 12.42 -26.35
N GLU A 140 0.66 12.87 -27.24
CA GLU A 140 -0.49 13.68 -26.82
C GLU A 140 -1.34 12.90 -25.80
N LEU A 141 -1.51 13.47 -24.61
CA LEU A 141 -2.26 12.90 -23.49
C LEU A 141 -3.59 13.63 -23.32
N THR A 142 -4.62 12.94 -22.82
CA THR A 142 -5.87 13.61 -22.40
C THR A 142 -5.62 14.52 -21.18
N PRO A 143 -6.57 15.41 -20.83
CA PRO A 143 -6.44 16.23 -19.61
C PRO A 143 -6.24 15.39 -18.34
N GLU A 144 -6.95 14.27 -18.21
CA GLU A 144 -6.84 13.35 -17.08
C GLU A 144 -5.49 12.61 -17.05
N GLU A 145 -5.01 12.16 -18.20
CA GLU A 145 -3.71 11.51 -18.33
C GLU A 145 -2.56 12.47 -17.98
N ASN A 146 -2.62 13.72 -18.47
CA ASN A 146 -1.66 14.77 -18.08
C ASN A 146 -1.68 15.01 -16.58
N LYS A 147 -2.88 15.11 -15.99
CA LYS A 147 -3.00 15.35 -14.55
C LYS A 147 -2.40 14.20 -13.74
N LEU A 148 -2.63 12.96 -14.15
CA LEU A 148 -2.02 11.79 -13.52
C LEU A 148 -0.50 11.83 -13.62
N LEU A 149 0.05 12.17 -14.79
CA LEU A 149 1.50 12.27 -14.99
C LEU A 149 2.12 13.36 -14.11
N GLU A 150 1.51 14.54 -14.05
CA GLU A 150 1.95 15.65 -13.19
C GLU A 150 1.95 15.25 -11.70
N GLU A 151 0.83 14.76 -11.19
CA GLU A 151 0.70 14.38 -9.78
C GLU A 151 1.64 13.22 -9.42
N SER A 152 1.87 12.29 -10.35
CA SER A 152 2.82 11.20 -10.15
C SER A 152 4.25 11.74 -10.06
N TYR A 153 4.68 12.57 -11.01
CA TYR A 153 6.03 13.16 -10.97
C TYR A 153 6.25 14.00 -9.71
N ASP A 154 5.32 14.92 -9.41
CA ASP A 154 5.40 15.80 -8.23
C ASP A 154 5.35 15.00 -6.92
N GLY A 155 4.57 13.92 -6.87
CA GLY A 155 4.52 12.98 -5.75
C GLY A 155 5.88 12.35 -5.46
N PHE A 156 6.59 11.87 -6.48
CA PHE A 156 7.95 11.34 -6.32
C PHE A 156 8.95 12.41 -5.90
N VAL A 157 8.89 13.60 -6.50
CA VAL A 157 9.76 14.73 -6.13
C VAL A 157 9.58 15.11 -4.67
N ARG A 158 8.32 15.29 -4.22
CA ARG A 158 7.97 15.58 -2.81
C ARG A 158 8.40 14.47 -1.85
N SER A 159 8.40 13.23 -2.32
CA SER A 159 8.85 12.07 -1.55
C SER A 159 10.38 11.93 -1.51
N GLY A 160 11.12 12.83 -2.17
CA GLY A 160 12.58 12.89 -2.10
C GLY A 160 13.31 12.14 -3.23
N ALA A 161 12.64 11.81 -4.34
CA ALA A 161 13.26 11.08 -5.45
C ALA A 161 14.49 11.80 -6.05
N LEU A 162 14.52 13.14 -6.00
CA LEU A 162 15.63 14.00 -6.47
C LEU A 162 16.75 14.21 -5.45
N LEU A 163 16.64 13.66 -4.24
CA LEU A 163 17.71 13.75 -3.24
C LEU A 163 18.93 12.90 -3.65
N ASN A 164 20.10 13.25 -3.14
CA ASN A 164 21.26 12.36 -3.22
C ASN A 164 21.08 11.15 -2.28
N GLU A 165 21.87 10.09 -2.49
CA GLU A 165 21.74 8.85 -1.72
C GLU A 165 21.89 9.01 -0.20
N THR A 166 22.73 9.95 0.25
CA THR A 166 22.89 10.21 1.69
C THR A 166 21.63 10.83 2.29
N ASP A 167 21.03 11.78 1.59
CA ASP A 167 19.80 12.44 2.02
C ASP A 167 18.57 11.52 1.88
N LYS A 168 18.55 10.62 0.90
CA LYS A 168 17.52 9.56 0.80
C LYS A 168 17.57 8.62 2.00
N GLU A 169 18.76 8.16 2.38
CA GLU A 169 18.93 7.30 3.56
C GLU A 169 18.52 8.01 4.86
N LYS A 170 18.82 9.31 4.96
CA LYS A 170 18.32 10.13 6.08
C LYS A 170 16.80 10.24 6.07
N LEU A 171 16.19 10.48 4.91
CA LEU A 171 14.74 10.58 4.77
C LEU A 171 14.05 9.27 5.16
N ARG A 172 14.59 8.12 4.75
CA ARG A 172 14.09 6.79 5.15
C ARG A 172 13.99 6.62 6.66
N LYS A 173 15.05 6.97 7.39
CA LYS A 173 15.05 6.90 8.87
C LYS A 173 14.02 7.83 9.48
N LEU A 174 13.89 9.04 8.93
CA LEU A 174 12.93 10.02 9.41
C LEU A 174 11.48 9.57 9.18
N THR A 175 11.17 9.01 8.00
CA THR A 175 9.81 8.53 7.70
C THR A 175 9.45 7.29 8.52
N GLU A 176 10.39 6.37 8.73
CA GLU A 176 10.21 5.22 9.63
C GLU A 176 9.95 5.67 11.08
N GLU A 177 10.75 6.58 11.61
CA GLU A 177 10.56 7.11 12.97
C GLU A 177 9.24 7.87 13.10
N ALA A 178 8.93 8.76 12.16
CA ALA A 178 7.70 9.55 12.16
C ALA A 178 6.46 8.66 12.10
N SER A 179 6.47 7.62 11.26
CA SER A 179 5.38 6.66 11.12
C SER A 179 5.12 5.92 12.45
N MET A 180 6.18 5.46 13.12
CA MET A 180 6.06 4.80 14.42
C MET A 180 5.59 5.73 15.53
N LEU A 181 6.06 6.98 15.54
CA LEU A 181 5.60 7.99 16.50
C LEU A 181 4.12 8.34 16.30
N ALA A 182 3.67 8.47 15.04
CA ALA A 182 2.27 8.73 14.72
C ALA A 182 1.36 7.59 15.20
N LEU A 183 1.74 6.33 14.93
CA LEU A 183 1.00 5.16 15.42
C LEU A 183 0.92 5.15 16.95
N LYS A 184 2.06 5.37 17.63
CA LYS A 184 2.12 5.41 19.09
C LYS A 184 1.27 6.54 19.67
N PHE A 185 1.26 7.71 19.04
CA PHE A 185 0.43 8.83 19.45
C PHE A 185 -1.06 8.47 19.41
N SER A 186 -1.54 7.93 18.28
CA SER A 186 -2.94 7.51 18.13
C SER A 186 -3.35 6.47 19.17
N GLN A 187 -2.49 5.47 19.43
CA GLN A 187 -2.75 4.45 20.46
C GLN A 187 -2.79 5.05 21.88
N ASN A 188 -1.91 6.00 22.18
CA ASN A 188 -1.88 6.67 23.49
C ASN A 188 -3.16 7.48 23.74
N VAL A 189 -3.58 8.28 22.77
CA VAL A 189 -4.82 9.10 22.86
C VAL A 189 -6.04 8.21 23.09
N LEU A 190 -6.15 7.10 22.35
CA LEU A 190 -7.26 6.16 22.53
C LEU A 190 -7.26 5.52 23.92
N LYS A 191 -6.08 5.08 24.41
CA LYS A 191 -5.94 4.45 25.73
C LYS A 191 -6.25 5.42 26.86
N GLU A 192 -5.82 6.67 26.73
CA GLU A 192 -6.15 7.73 27.69
C GLU A 192 -7.67 7.97 27.75
N ASN A 193 -8.32 8.15 26.59
CA ASN A 193 -9.76 8.34 26.50
C ASN A 193 -10.56 7.16 27.09
N LYS A 194 -10.11 5.92 26.88
CA LYS A 194 -10.73 4.71 27.49
C LYS A 194 -10.53 4.63 29.01
N ALA A 195 -9.41 5.14 29.52
CA ALA A 195 -9.10 5.12 30.94
C ALA A 195 -9.83 6.21 31.74
N TYR A 196 -10.17 7.33 31.08
CA TYR A 196 -10.88 8.43 31.70
C TYR A 196 -12.26 8.02 32.25
N LYS A 197 -12.54 8.39 33.50
CA LYS A 197 -13.86 8.31 34.12
C LYS A 197 -14.11 9.62 34.86
N LEU A 198 -15.21 10.31 34.53
CA LEU A 198 -15.67 11.44 35.33
C LEU A 198 -16.22 10.90 36.65
N HIS A 199 -15.72 11.43 37.77
CA HIS A 199 -16.13 11.06 39.12
C HIS A 199 -17.53 11.57 39.47
#